data_AF-A0A8C7KH16-F1
#
_entry.id   AF-A0A8C7KH16-F1
#
_cell.length_a   1.000
_cell.length_b   1.000
_cell.length_c   1.000
_cell.angle_alpha   90.00
_cell.angle_beta   90.00
_cell.angle_gamma   90.00
#
_symmetry.space_group_name_H-M   'P 1'
#
loop_
_entity.id
_entity.type
_entity.pdbx_description
1 polymer ?
#
loop_
_entity_poly.entity_id
_entity_poly.type
_entity_poly.pdbx_seq_one_letter_code
_entity_poly.pdbx_strand_id
1 'polypeptide(L)' 'LMVDDLLTPCSPGDLGAIELTWMDGPSDKIPEPIICMSDMLHSLSTTRPTVNTEDLFKIRKFTEDFGQES' A
#
# COMPACT_ATOMS: atom_id res chain seq x y z
N LEU A 1 -6.21 10.97 -28.67
CA LEU A 1 -6.68 12.22 -28.04
C LEU A 1 -5.92 12.35 -26.73
N MET A 2 -5.05 13.34 -26.60
CA MET A 2 -4.46 13.69 -25.31
C MET A 2 -5.52 14.44 -24.49
N VAL A 3 -5.63 14.10 -23.22
CA VAL A 3 -6.59 14.68 -22.27
C VAL A 3 -5.76 15.59 -21.36
N ASP A 4 -5.78 16.89 -21.62
CA ASP A 4 -4.92 17.89 -20.98
C ASP A 4 -5.52 18.50 -19.69
N ASP A 5 -6.64 17.96 -19.19
CA ASP A 5 -7.40 18.47 -18.05
C ASP A 5 -7.40 17.55 -16.81
N LEU A 6 -6.49 16.58 -16.75
CA LEU A 6 -6.31 15.72 -15.57
C LEU A 6 -5.64 16.48 -14.43
N LEU A 7 -6.15 16.27 -13.21
CA LEU A 7 -5.65 16.89 -11.99
C LEU A 7 -4.85 15.87 -11.19
N THR A 8 -3.64 16.24 -10.76
CA THR A 8 -2.80 15.41 -9.88
C THR A 8 -2.57 16.15 -8.57
N PRO A 9 -2.74 15.50 -7.41
CA PRO A 9 -2.41 16.12 -6.13
C PRO A 9 -0.92 16.51 -6.10
N CYS A 10 -0.63 17.71 -5.63
CA CYS A 10 0.72 18.28 -5.56
C CYS A 10 0.93 19.01 -4.23
N SER A 11 2.18 19.38 -3.95
CA SER A 11 2.48 20.18 -2.76
C SER A 11 2.07 21.64 -2.99
N PRO A 12 1.64 22.38 -1.94
CA PRO A 12 1.24 23.79 -2.10
C PRO A 12 2.31 24.73 -2.67
N GLY A 13 3.58 24.34 -2.58
CA GLY A 13 4.72 25.11 -3.10
C GLY A 13 5.08 24.80 -4.56
N ASP A 14 4.40 23.85 -5.20
CA ASP A 14 4.71 23.46 -6.56
C ASP A 14 4.24 24.53 -7.57
N LEU A 15 5.02 24.73 -8.63
CA LEU A 15 4.68 25.70 -9.67
C LEU A 15 3.39 25.28 -10.38
N GLY A 16 2.41 26.18 -10.40
CA GLY A 16 1.10 25.90 -11.00
C GLY A 16 0.15 25.12 -10.09
N ALA A 17 0.47 24.96 -8.80
CA ALA A 17 -0.45 24.41 -7.81
C ALA A 17 -1.72 25.27 -7.71
N ILE A 18 -2.88 24.62 -7.75
CA ILE A 18 -4.19 25.24 -7.60
C ILE A 18 -4.78 24.74 -6.29
N GLU A 19 -5.28 25.66 -5.46
CA GLU A 19 -5.97 25.30 -4.22
C GLU A 19 -7.32 24.66 -4.55
N LEU A 20 -7.42 23.35 -4.35
CA LEU A 20 -8.60 22.55 -4.62
C LEU A 20 -8.63 21.35 -3.65
N THR A 21 -9.81 20.95 -3.20
CA THR A 21 -9.97 19.71 -2.42
C THR A 21 -10.58 18.61 -3.29
N TRP A 22 -10.43 17.35 -2.86
CA TRP A 22 -11.04 16.20 -3.54
C TRP A 22 -12.56 16.32 -3.69
N MET A 23 -13.23 17.05 -2.78
CA MET A 23 -14.69 17.22 -2.80
C MET A 23 -15.16 18.23 -3.86
N ASP A 24 -14.29 19.17 -4.24
CA ASP A 24 -14.61 20.27 -5.16
C ASP A 24 -14.20 19.95 -6.61
N GLY A 25 -13.35 18.94 -6.81
CA GLY A 25 -12.83 18.52 -8.10
C GLY A 25 -13.75 17.57 -8.88
N PRO A 26 -13.71 17.57 -10.22
CA PRO A 26 -14.41 16.57 -11.03
C PRO A 26 -13.75 15.19 -10.86
N SER A 27 -14.49 14.23 -10.30
CA SER A 27 -13.99 12.86 -10.01
C SER A 27 -13.45 12.14 -11.26
N ASP A 28 -14.03 12.40 -12.43
CA ASP A 28 -13.62 11.87 -13.73
C ASP A 28 -12.26 12.40 -14.23
N LYS A 29 -11.74 13.45 -13.60
CA LYS A 29 -10.47 14.09 -13.96
C LYS A 29 -9.35 13.79 -12.98
N ILE A 30 -9.60 12.96 -11.97
CA ILE A 30 -8.59 12.61 -10.98
C ILE A 30 -8.17 11.15 -11.20
N PRO A 31 -7.02 10.89 -11.83
CA PRO A 31 -6.54 9.54 -12.02
C PRO A 31 -6.12 8.92 -10.69
N GLU A 32 -6.20 7.59 -10.61
CA GLU A 32 -5.65 6.86 -9.47
C GLU A 32 -4.13 7.08 -9.36
N PRO A 33 -3.60 7.28 -8.14
CA PRO A 33 -2.17 7.51 -7.95
C PRO A 33 -1.38 6.24 -8.26
N ILE A 34 -0.17 6.42 -8.80
CA ILE A 34 0.77 5.32 -9.01
C ILE A 34 1.39 4.95 -7.67
N ILE A 35 1.26 3.68 -7.27
CA ILE A 35 1.92 3.16 -6.08
C ILE A 35 3.42 3.06 -6.31
N CYS A 36 4.19 3.61 -5.37
CA CYS A 36 5.64 3.61 -5.41
C CYS A 36 6.24 2.82 -4.23
N MET A 37 7.57 2.62 -4.28
CA MET A 37 8.25 1.82 -3.25
C MET A 37 8.13 2.42 -1.85
N SER A 38 8.07 3.75 -1.71
CA SER A 38 7.89 4.39 -0.40
C SER A 38 6.54 4.06 0.23
N ASP A 39 5.48 3.88 -0.57
CA ASP A 39 4.16 3.46 -0.06
C ASP A 39 4.24 2.05 0.54
N MET A 40 4.93 1.14 -0.16
CA MET A 40 5.16 -0.23 0.31
C MET A 40 5.98 -0.26 1.60
N LEU A 41 7.05 0.55 1.68
CA LEU A 41 7.88 0.66 2.87
C LEU A 41 7.10 1.23 4.07
N HIS A 42 6.24 2.23 3.83
CA HIS A 42 5.36 2.78 4.86
C HIS A 42 4.31 1.75 5.34
N SER A 43 3.74 0.97 4.43
CA SER A 43 2.83 -0.13 4.79
C SER A 43 3.54 -1.21 5.60
N LEU A 44 4.80 -1.54 5.24
CA LEU A 44 5.58 -2.55 5.95
C LEU A 44 5.94 -2.08 7.37
N SER A 45 6.29 -0.81 7.56
CA SER A 45 6.69 -0.27 8.87
C SER A 45 5.54 -0.24 9.88
N THR A 46 4.29 -0.17 9.40
CA THR A 46 3.08 -0.11 10.23
C THR A 46 2.42 -1.47 10.44
N THR A 47 2.82 -2.49 9.66
CA THR A 47 2.26 -3.84 9.75
C THR A 47 3.13 -4.73 10.61
N ARG A 48 2.57 -5.29 11.69
CA ARG A 48 3.30 -6.22 12.56
C ARG A 48 3.21 -7.65 12.05
N PRO A 49 4.28 -8.46 12.18
CA PRO A 49 4.21 -9.88 11.90
C PRO A 49 3.19 -10.55 12.83
N THR A 50 2.34 -11.40 12.26
CA THR A 50 1.26 -12.07 12.99
C THR A 50 1.68 -13.40 13.60
N VAL A 51 2.71 -14.04 13.04
CA VAL A 51 3.24 -15.32 13.51
C VAL A 51 4.48 -15.05 14.34
N ASN A 52 4.49 -15.55 15.57
CA ASN A 52 5.65 -15.46 16.45
C ASN A 52 6.48 -16.75 16.41
N THR A 53 7.66 -16.73 17.03
CA THR A 53 8.57 -17.88 17.05
C THR A 53 7.98 -19.09 17.79
N GLU A 54 7.13 -18.89 18.80
CA GLU A 54 6.50 -19.99 19.54
C GLU A 54 5.52 -20.79 18.68
N ASP A 55 4.76 -20.10 17.83
CA ASP A 55 3.87 -20.73 16.86
C ASP A 55 4.67 -21.66 15.92
N LEU A 56 5.84 -21.20 15.47
CA LEU A 56 6.74 -22.00 14.63
C LEU A 56 7.27 -23.24 15.35
N PHE A 57 7.57 -23.16 16.65
CA PHE A 57 8.01 -24.32 17.43
C PHE A 57 6.92 -25.38 17.57
N LYS A 58 5.66 -24.96 17.80
CA LYS A 58 4.53 -25.88 17.89
C LYS A 58 4.33 -26.64 16.57
N ILE A 59 4.38 -25.92 15.45
CA ILE A 59 4.25 -26.51 14.11
C ILE A 59 5.41 -27.47 13.84
N ARG A 60 6.66 -27.06 14.12
CA ARG A 60 7.82 -27.94 13.95
C ARG A 60 7.69 -29.24 14.73
N LYS A 61 7.31 -29.16 16.01
CA LYS A 61 7.14 -30.34 16.86
C LYS A 61 6.08 -31.29 16.29
N PHE A 62 4.94 -30.76 15.85
CA PHE A 62 3.91 -31.57 15.20
C PHE A 62 4.45 -32.25 13.93
N THR A 63 5.19 -31.53 13.10
CA THR A 63 5.81 -32.11 11.89
C THR A 63 6.83 -33.20 12.22
N GLU A 64 7.62 -33.05 13.28
CA GLU A 64 8.61 -34.05 13.74
C GLU A 64 7.94 -35.29 14.34
N ASP A 65 6.89 -35.12 15.14
CA ASP A 65 6.20 -36.20 15.86
C ASP A 65 5.38 -37.10 14.91
N PHE A 66 4.81 -36.55 13.84
CA PHE A 66 3.87 -37.27 12.96
C PHE A 66 4.37 -37.46 11.52
N GLY A 67 5.30 -36.62 11.05
CA GLY A 67 5.78 -36.67 9.67
C GLY A 67 4.64 -36.55 8.66
N GLN A 68 4.83 -37.14 7.48
CA GLN A 68 3.78 -37.31 6.49
C GLN A 68 3.57 -38.81 6.30
N GLU A 69 2.41 -39.35 6.68
CA GLU A 69 2.07 -40.74 6.43
C GLU A 69 1.99 -40.98 4.91
N SER A 70 2.74 -41.98 4.45
CA SER A 70 2.82 -42.43 3.05
C SER A 70 1.88 -43.59 2.77
#